data_AF-A0A6J6AX04-F1
#
_entry.id   AF-A0A6J6AX04-F1
#
_cell.length_a   1.000
_cell.length_b   1.000
_cell.length_c   1.000
_cell.angle_alpha   90.00
_cell.angle_beta   90.00
_cell.angle_gamma   90.00
#
_symmetry.space_group_name_H-M   'P 1'
#
loop_
_entity.id
_entity.type
_entity.pdbx_description
1 polymer ?
#
loop_
_entity_poly.entity_id
_entity_poly.type
_entity_poly.pdbx_seq_one_letter_code
_entity_poly.pdbx_strand_id
1 'polypeptide(L)' 'MIPSDVDGRPHVRALVPDYQFSLAIGKEGQNVRLAADLTGAKIDIPPESLLDGE' A
#
# COMPACT_ATOMS: atom_id res chain seq x y z
N MET A 1 -4.42 16.29 -4.43
CA MET A 1 -3.05 16.52 -3.92
C MET A 1 -2.85 15.57 -2.76
N ILE A 2 -2.07 14.50 -2.95
CA ILE A 2 -1.78 13.55 -1.88
C ILE A 2 -0.80 14.26 -0.92
N PRO A 3 -1.06 14.33 0.39
CA PRO A 3 -0.16 15.01 1.30
C PRO A 3 1.22 14.33 1.22
N SER A 4 2.22 15.10 0.79
CA SER A 4 3.60 14.62 0.80
C SER A 4 4.00 14.34 2.25
N ASP A 5 4.32 13.08 2.55
CA ASP A 5 4.93 12.71 3.82
C ASP A 5 6.17 13.59 4.09
N VAL A 6 6.59 13.67 5.36
CA VAL A 6 7.72 14.50 5.85
C VAL A 6 9.04 14.28 5.07
N ASP A 7 9.18 13.13 4.41
CA ASP A 7 10.34 12.75 3.57
C ASP A 7 10.23 13.17 2.09
N GLY A 8 9.17 13.87 1.68
CA GLY A 8 8.95 14.29 0.28
C GLY A 8 8.61 13.16 -0.68
N ARG A 9 8.45 11.93 -0.18
CA ARG A 9 8.05 10.78 -1.00
C ARG A 9 6.54 10.78 -1.24
N PRO A 10 6.08 10.47 -2.46
CA PRO A 10 4.66 10.33 -2.72
C PRO A 10 4.09 9.20 -1.86
N HIS A 11 2.96 9.47 -1.21
CA HIS A 11 2.21 8.47 -0.46
C HIS A 11 1.11 7.89 -1.34
N VAL A 12 0.95 6.57 -1.37
CA VAL A 12 -0.04 5.88 -2.19
C VAL A 12 -0.76 4.83 -1.37
N ARG A 13 -2.10 4.84 -1.45
CA ARG A 13 -2.94 3.79 -0.88
C ARG A 13 -3.45 2.88 -1.99
N ALA A 14 -3.21 1.58 -1.87
CA ALA A 14 -3.76 0.59 -2.77
C ALA A 14 -4.94 -0.14 -2.12
N LEU A 15 -6.07 -0.20 -2.83
CA LEU A 15 -7.23 -0.97 -2.42
C LEU A 15 -7.13 -2.35 -3.06
N VAL A 16 -7.14 -3.39 -2.24
CA VAL A 16 -7.09 -4.78 -2.70
C VAL A 16 -8.21 -5.55 -2.01
N PRO A 17 -8.87 -6.48 -2.71
CA PRO A 17 -9.83 -7.35 -2.07
C PRO A 17 -9.16 -8.24 -1.00
N ASP A 18 -9.89 -8.57 0.07
CA ASP A 18 -9.33 -9.33 1.20
C ASP A 18 -8.71 -10.67 0.77
N TYR A 19 -9.31 -11.36 -0.21
CA TYR A 19 -8.79 -12.63 -0.73
C TYR A 19 -7.48 -12.49 -1.52
N GLN A 20 -7.12 -11.28 -1.95
CA GLN A 20 -5.84 -10.96 -2.60
C GLN A 20 -4.87 -10.25 -1.66
N PHE A 21 -5.27 -9.92 -0.43
CA PHE A 21 -4.43 -9.17 0.50
C PHE A 21 -3.05 -9.81 0.68
N SER A 22 -2.99 -11.11 0.95
CA SER A 22 -1.71 -11.83 1.09
C SER A 22 -0.88 -11.84 -0.18
N LEU A 23 -1.51 -11.89 -1.36
CA LEU A 23 -0.81 -11.84 -2.65
C LEU A 23 -0.26 -10.43 -2.92
N ALA A 24 -1.04 -9.40 -2.62
CA ALA A 24 -0.65 -8.00 -2.76
C ALA A 24 0.52 -7.64 -1.84
N ILE A 25 0.54 -8.16 -0.61
CA ILE A 25 1.66 -8.01 0.31
C ILE A 25 2.87 -8.82 -0.17
N GLY A 26 2.63 -10.05 -0.64
CA GLY A 26 3.66 -11.01 -1.00
C GLY A 26 4.34 -11.62 0.23
N LYS A 27 5.20 -12.62 0.02
CA LYS A 27 5.94 -13.26 1.10
C LYS A 27 6.83 -12.22 1.79
N GLU A 28 6.70 -12.10 3.11
CA GLU A 28 7.46 -11.13 3.93
C GLU A 28 7.34 -9.66 3.45
N GLY A 29 6.24 -9.30 2.77
CA GLY A 29 6.05 -7.94 2.27
C GLY A 29 6.90 -7.59 1.03
N GLN A 30 7.48 -8.59 0.36
CA GLN A 30 8.38 -8.38 -0.78
C GLN A 30 7.72 -7.59 -1.92
N ASN A 31 6.45 -7.85 -2.22
CA ASN A 31 5.77 -7.17 -3.34
C ASN A 31 5.60 -5.68 -3.05
N VAL A 32 5.25 -5.31 -1.81
CA VAL A 32 5.11 -3.91 -1.39
C VAL A 32 6.45 -3.20 -1.42
N ARG A 33 7.52 -3.86 -0.94
CA ARG A 33 8.86 -3.26 -0.92
C ARG A 33 9.39 -3.01 -2.33
N LEU A 34 9.25 -3.98 -3.24
CA LEU A 34 9.65 -3.80 -4.63
C LEU A 34 8.84 -2.71 -5.32
N ALA A 35 7.53 -2.62 -5.06
CA ALA A 35 6.70 -1.57 -5.61
C ALA A 35 7.08 -0.18 -5.06
N ALA A 36 7.43 -0.07 -3.77
CA ALA A 36 7.91 1.15 -3.17
C ALA A 36 9.26 1.59 -3.76
N ASP A 37 10.17 0.65 -3.97
CA ASP A 37 11.48 0.90 -4.60
C ASP A 37 11.33 1.30 -6.08
N LEU A 38 10.41 0.67 -6.82
CA LEU A 38 10.15 0.97 -8.23
C LEU A 38 9.48 2.33 -8.44
N THR A 39 8.58 2.71 -7.54
CA THR A 39 7.78 3.94 -7.67
C THR A 39 8.36 5.13 -6.91
N GLY A 40 9.30 4.88 -5.99
CA GLY A 40 9.77 5.89 -5.03
C GLY A 40 8.69 6.34 -4.05
N ALA A 41 7.54 5.64 -4.01
CA ALA A 41 6.40 5.98 -3.20
C ALA A 41 6.32 5.11 -1.94
N LYS A 42 5.74 5.65 -0.88
CA LYS A 42 5.32 4.87 0.27
C LYS A 42 3.96 4.25 -0.03
N ILE A 43 3.88 2.93 -0.04
CA ILE A 43 2.68 2.18 -0.42
C ILE A 43 2.05 1.56 0.83
N ASP A 44 0.81 1.97 1.13
CA ASP A 44 0.01 1.39 2.20
C ASP A 44 -1.14 0.57 1.59
N ILE A 45 -1.30 -0.66 2.08
CA ILE A 45 -2.35 -1.58 1.66
C ILE A 45 -3.18 -1.93 2.90
N PRO A 46 -4.26 -1.19 3.19
CA PRO A 46 -5.19 -1.58 4.25
C PRO A 46 -6.01 -2.80 3.79
N PRO A 47 -6.39 -3.71 4.71
CA PRO A 47 -7.36 -4.75 4.40
C PRO A 47 -8.73 -4.12 4.12
N GLU A 48 -9.52 -4.75 3.26
CA GLU A 48 -10.84 -4.28 2.83
C GLU A 48 -11.79 -4.16 4.02
N SER A 49 -11.72 -5.10 4.96
CA SER A 49 -12.44 -5.05 6.24
C SER A 49 -12.20 -3.79 7.08
N LEU A 50 -11.12 -3.02 6.84
CA LEU A 50 -10.86 -1.74 7.53
C LEU A 50 -11.57 -0.56 6.86
N LEU A 51 -12.13 -0.74 5.67
CA LEU A 51 -12.77 0.29 4.85
C LEU A 51 -14.30 0.26 4.94
N ASP A 52 -14.89 -0.88 5.29
CA ASP A 52 -16.35 -1.08 5.43
C ASP A 52 -16.95 -0.47 6.73
N GLY A 53 -16.27 0.52 7.32
CA GLY A 53 -16.59 1.14 8.61
C GLY A 53 -17.30 2.49 8.54
N GLU A 54 -18.10 2.76 7.51
CA GLU A 54 -19.00 3.93 7.41
C GLU A 54 -20.47 3.53 7.22
#